data_AF-A0A143XMP3-F1
#
_entry.id   AF-A0A143XMP3-F1
#
_cell.length_a   1.000
_cell.length_b   1.000
_cell.length_c   1.000
_cell.angle_alpha   90.00
_cell.angle_beta   90.00
_cell.angle_gamma   90.00
#
_symmetry.space_group_name_H-M   'P 1'
#
loop_
_entity.id
_entity.type
_entity.pdbx_description
1 polymer ?
#
loop_
_entity_poly.entity_id
_entity_poly.type
_entity_poly.pdbx_seq_one_letter_code
_entity_poly.pdbx_strand_id
1 'polypeptide(L)'
;MTARRKELLRFLLSETEGLGRVAAFERLFELGAVDACACGRAAIRAEVERLVRRGTGRCEAMEAAAIRFGCSYSKVRNIIYYKPKN
;
A
#
# COMPACT_ATOMS: atom_id res chain seq x y z
N MET A 1 -0.72 -11.82 -20.14
CA MET A 1 -0.55 -10.36 -20.05
C MET A 1 -0.91 -9.73 -21.39
N THR A 2 -1.82 -8.76 -21.44
CA THR A 2 -2.29 -8.16 -22.70
C THR A 2 -1.21 -7.28 -23.35
N ALA A 3 -1.28 -7.07 -24.67
CA ALA A 3 -0.35 -6.19 -25.40
C ALA A 3 -0.33 -4.76 -24.83
N ARG A 4 -1.51 -4.20 -24.52
CA ARG A 4 -1.64 -2.91 -23.84
C ARG A 4 -0.87 -2.84 -22.52
N ARG A 5 -0.92 -3.91 -21.71
CA ARG A 5 -0.19 -3.96 -20.44
C ARG A 5 1.32 -4.01 -20.64
N LYS A 6 1.81 -4.63 -21.72
CA LYS A 6 3.23 -4.60 -22.09
C LYS A 6 3.69 -3.18 -22.43
N GLU A 7 2.91 -2.42 -23.21
CA GLU A 7 3.26 -1.02 -23.53
C GLU A 7 3.30 -0.13 -22.29
N LEU A 8 2.31 -0.27 -21.40
CA LEU A 8 2.32 0.50 -20.14
C LEU A 8 3.55 0.17 -19.30
N LEU A 9 3.94 -1.10 -19.21
CA LEU A 9 5.16 -1.48 -18.50
C LEU A 9 6.42 -0.88 -19.15
N ARG A 10 6.52 -0.89 -20.48
CA ARG A 10 7.64 -0.27 -21.19
C ARG A 10 7.74 1.23 -20.88
N PHE A 11 6.61 1.93 -20.93
CA PHE A 11 6.56 3.36 -20.59
C PHE A 11 6.99 3.64 -19.13
N LEU A 12 6.47 2.90 -18.16
CA LEU A 12 6.88 3.10 -16.76
C LEU A 12 8.36 2.76 -16.51
N LEU A 13 8.90 1.77 -17.24
CA LEU A 13 10.32 1.43 -17.17
C LEU A 13 11.19 2.54 -17.75
N SER A 14 10.83 3.13 -18.88
CA SER A 14 11.58 4.26 -19.45
C SER A 14 11.54 5.50 -18.55
N GLU A 15 10.39 5.78 -17.93
CA GLU A 15 10.25 6.92 -16.99
C GLU A 15 11.07 6.76 -15.71
N THR A 16 11.50 5.54 -15.37
CA THR A 16 12.26 5.25 -14.15
C THR A 16 13.70 4.81 -14.41
N GLU A 17 14.12 4.81 -15.68
CA GLU A 17 15.45 4.38 -16.08
C GLU A 17 16.52 5.29 -15.48
N GLY A 18 17.58 4.69 -14.92
CA GLY A 18 18.68 5.42 -14.27
C GLY A 18 18.33 6.04 -12.91
N LEU A 19 17.07 6.02 -12.47
CA LEU A 19 16.67 6.52 -11.17
C LEU A 19 17.01 5.53 -10.04
N GLY A 20 17.42 6.08 -8.90
CA GLY A 20 17.47 5.32 -7.64
C GLY A 20 16.07 4.90 -7.20
N ARG A 21 15.96 3.86 -6.35
CA ARG A 21 14.67 3.26 -5.96
C ARG A 21 13.64 4.27 -5.46
N VAL A 22 14.05 5.20 -4.60
CA VAL A 22 13.13 6.21 -4.02
C VAL A 22 12.63 7.15 -5.11
N ALA A 23 13.53 7.75 -5.89
CA ALA A 23 13.19 8.64 -7.00
C ALA A 23 12.31 7.96 -8.06
N ALA A 24 12.56 6.67 -8.34
CA ALA A 24 11.70 5.89 -9.23
C ALA A 24 10.26 5.76 -8.70
N PHE A 25 10.08 5.45 -7.41
CA PHE A 25 8.74 5.38 -6.83
C PHE A 25 8.05 6.74 -6.77
N GLU A 26 8.77 7.81 -6.42
CA GLU A 26 8.24 9.18 -6.48
C GLU A 26 7.77 9.53 -7.89
N ARG A 27 8.57 9.22 -8.91
CA ARG A 27 8.18 9.41 -10.31
C ARG A 27 6.91 8.65 -10.67
N LEU A 28 6.76 7.41 -10.21
CA LEU A 28 5.53 6.64 -10.43
C LEU A 28 4.31 7.22 -9.71
N PHE A 29 4.49 7.86 -8.54
CA PHE A 29 3.42 8.60 -7.85
C PHE A 29 3.03 9.86 -8.64
N GLU A 30 4.00 10.64 -9.13
CA GLU A 30 3.75 11.83 -9.95
C GLU A 30 2.97 11.51 -11.23
N LEU A 31 3.31 10.39 -11.88
CA LEU A 31 2.63 9.91 -13.08
C LEU A 31 1.21 9.37 -12.80
N GLY A 32 0.79 9.27 -11.53
CA GLY A 32 -0.48 8.66 -11.14
C GLY A 32 -0.52 7.15 -11.41
N ALA A 33 0.63 6.51 -11.62
CA ALA A 33 0.73 5.07 -11.88
C ALA A 33 0.54 4.23 -10.60
N VAL A 34 0.61 4.86 -9.42
CA VAL A 34 0.42 4.23 -8.12
C VAL A 34 -0.77 4.85 -7.39
N ASP A 35 -1.77 4.02 -7.08
CA ASP A 35 -2.86 4.43 -6.20
C ASP A 35 -2.36 4.50 -4.74
N ALA A 36 -2.05 5.72 -4.29
CA ALA A 36 -1.57 6.00 -2.94
C ALA A 36 -2.54 5.51 -1.84
N CYS A 37 -3.84 5.59 -2.09
CA CYS A 37 -4.85 5.10 -1.15
C CYS A 37 -4.82 3.57 -1.06
N ALA A 38 -4.71 2.87 -2.19
CA ALA A 38 -4.54 1.41 -2.20
C ALA A 38 -3.24 0.98 -1.52
N CYS A 39 -2.12 1.66 -1.79
CA CYS A 39 -0.84 1.42 -1.13
C CYS A 39 -0.94 1.61 0.38
N GLY A 40 -1.57 2.69 0.85
CA GLY A 40 -1.78 2.93 2.28
C GLY A 40 -2.60 1.82 2.95
N ARG A 41 -3.68 1.36 2.30
CA ARG A 41 -4.49 0.23 2.81
C ARG A 41 -3.67 -1.06 2.88
N ALA A 42 -2.88 -1.34 1.85
CA ALA A 42 -2.01 -2.53 1.81
C ALA A 42 -0.94 -2.48 2.90
N ALA A 43 -0.29 -1.33 3.11
CA ALA A 43 0.72 -1.13 4.14
C ALA A 43 0.15 -1.33 5.56
N ILE A 44 -1.03 -0.77 5.83
CA ILE A 44 -1.72 -0.95 7.12
C ILE A 44 -2.05 -2.44 7.36
N ARG A 45 -2.58 -3.15 6.35
CA ARG A 45 -2.87 -4.60 6.46
C ARG A 45 -1.62 -5.40 6.78
N ALA A 46 -0.55 -5.18 6.01
CA ALA A 46 0.71 -5.88 6.19
C ALA A 46 1.30 -5.65 7.60
N GLU A 47 1.16 -4.45 8.15
CA GLU A 47 1.62 -4.13 9.50
C GLU A 47 0.81 -4.85 10.57
N VAL A 48 -0.52 -4.81 10.49
CA VAL A 48 -1.40 -5.52 11.44
C VAL A 48 -1.10 -7.03 11.40
N GLU A 49 -0.98 -7.61 10.21
CA GLU A 49 -0.64 -9.04 10.05
C GLU A 49 0.75 -9.38 10.58
N ARG A 50 1.73 -8.48 10.42
CA ARG A 50 3.08 -8.64 10.97
C ARG A 50 3.05 -8.66 12.51
N LEU A 51 2.28 -7.77 13.14
CA LEU A 51 2.14 -7.71 14.60
C LEU A 51 1.40 -8.93 15.15
N VAL A 52 0.30 -9.33 14.51
CA VAL A 52 -0.45 -10.54 14.90
C VAL A 52 0.43 -11.79 14.79
N ARG A 53 1.24 -11.92 13.73
CA ARG A 53 2.20 -13.03 13.60
C ARG A 53 3.28 -13.06 14.69
N ARG A 54 3.55 -11.93 15.34
CA ARG A 54 4.48 -11.82 16.48
C ARG A 54 3.79 -12.07 17.83
N GLY A 55 2.50 -12.43 17.83
CA GLY A 55 1.73 -12.74 19.03
C GLY A 55 0.96 -11.55 19.63
N THR A 56 1.00 -10.37 19.01
CA THR A 56 0.20 -9.22 19.46
C THR A 56 -1.30 -9.49 19.25
N GLY A 57 -2.14 -9.11 20.23
CA GLY A 57 -3.58 -9.22 20.10
C GLY A 57 -4.09 -8.42 18.89
N ARG A 58 -5.17 -8.87 18.24
CA ARG A 58 -5.65 -8.23 17.00
C ARG A 58 -6.07 -6.77 17.19
N CYS A 59 -6.67 -6.44 18.33
CA CYS A 59 -7.03 -5.06 18.69
C CYS A 59 -5.80 -4.18 18.91
N GLU A 60 -4.85 -4.66 19.71
CA GLU A 60 -3.58 -3.98 19.98
C GLU A 60 -2.75 -3.78 18.69
N ALA A 61 -2.75 -4.76 17.80
CA ALA A 61 -2.09 -4.66 16.51
C ALA A 61 -2.71 -3.58 15.62
N MET A 62 -4.04 -3.45 15.62
CA MET A 62 -4.74 -2.38 14.90
C MET A 62 -4.49 -1.00 15.51
N GLU A 63 -4.42 -0.90 16.83
CA GLU A 63 -4.10 0.35 17.54
C GLU A 63 -2.66 0.79 17.28
N ALA A 64 -1.69 -0.13 17.38
CA ALA A 64 -0.30 0.14 17.04
C ALA A 64 -0.13 0.57 15.57
N ALA A 65 -0.86 -0.06 14.64
CA ALA A 65 -0.87 0.36 13.25
C ALA A 65 -1.51 1.76 13.09
N ALA A 66 -2.60 2.06 13.81
CA ALA A 66 -3.23 3.36 13.78
C ALA A 66 -2.26 4.49 14.19
N ILE A 67 -1.52 4.27 15.29
CA ILE A 67 -0.47 5.18 15.78
C ILE A 67 0.64 5.33 14.73
N ARG A 68 1.18 4.22 14.22
CA ARG A 68 2.29 4.22 13.26
C ARG A 68 1.98 4.97 11.98
N PHE A 69 0.75 4.85 11.49
CA PHE A 69 0.31 5.49 10.25
C PHE A 69 -0.44 6.82 10.48
N GLY A 70 -0.46 7.34 11.72
CA GLY A 70 -1.08 8.63 12.06
C GLY A 70 -2.57 8.71 11.70
N CYS A 71 -3.31 7.61 11.90
CA CYS A 71 -4.71 7.53 11.50
C CYS A 71 -5.61 6.97 12.60
N SER A 72 -6.94 7.08 12.44
CA SER A 72 -7.87 6.61 13.46
C SER A 72 -7.93 5.08 13.52
N TYR A 73 -8.14 4.54 14.73
CA TYR A 73 -8.39 3.11 14.93
C TYR A 73 -9.56 2.62 14.05
N SER A 74 -10.65 3.39 13.95
CA SER A 74 -11.79 3.07 13.09
C SER A 74 -11.40 2.93 11.61
N LYS A 75 -10.46 3.74 11.11
CA LYS A 75 -9.94 3.61 9.73
C LYS A 75 -9.20 2.29 9.56
N VAL A 76 -8.32 1.92 10.49
CA VAL A 76 -7.62 0.62 10.45
C VAL A 76 -8.61 -0.53 10.53
N ARG A 77 -9.53 -0.50 11.49
CA ARG A 77 -10.58 -1.51 11.67
C ARG A 77 -11.39 -1.69 10.38
N ASN A 78 -11.79 -0.61 9.72
CA ASN A 78 -12.47 -0.67 8.43
C ASN A 78 -11.58 -1.32 7.37
N ILE A 79 -10.29 -0.97 7.28
CA ILE A 79 -9.37 -1.59 6.31
C ILE A 79 -9.23 -3.11 6.53
N ILE A 80 -9.24 -3.57 7.79
CA ILE A 80 -9.08 -4.98 8.15
C ILE A 80 -10.37 -5.78 7.95
N TYR A 81 -11.52 -5.26 8.37
CA TYR A 81 -12.77 -6.03 8.39
C TYR A 81 -13.72 -5.71 7.24
N TYR A 82 -13.59 -4.55 6.60
CA TYR A 82 -14.47 -4.20 5.48
C TYR A 82 -14.08 -5.00 4.24
N LYS A 83 -14.99 -5.85 3.78
CA LYS A 83 -14.99 -6.41 2.43
C LYS A 83 -15.94 -5.54 1.59
N PRO A 84 -15.49 -4.95 0.47
CA PRO A 84 -16.43 -4.33 -0.47
C PRO A 84 -17.46 -5.38 -0.90
N LYS A 85 -18.74 -4.99 -0.99
CA LYS A 85 -19.77 -5.85 -1.59
C LYS A 85 -19.40 -6.00 -3.07
N ASN A 86 -19.19 -7.25 -3.50
CA ASN A 86 -19.02 -7.61 -4.91
C ASN A 86 -20.32 -7.35 -5.67
#